data_AF-A0A1I0SPG2-F1
#
_entry.id   AF-A0A1I0SPG2-F1
#
_cell.length_a   1.000
_cell.length_b   1.000
_cell.length_c   1.000
_cell.angle_alpha   90.00
_cell.angle_beta   90.00
_cell.angle_gamma   90.00
#
_symmetry.space_group_name_H-M   'P 1'
#
loop_
_entity.id
_entity.type
_entity.pdbx_description
1 polymer ?
#
loop_
_entity_poly.entity_id
_entity_poly.type
_entity_poly.pdbx_seq_one_letter_code
_entity_poly.pdbx_strand_id
1 'polypeptide(L)'
;MVIKRNILSGLKTGLENLKSEAGNRLSEIHLLLNDISDYVKSFEDEWIGAWAQQDYNYYRYERDEYKALVLDANHFYQKIIDEKGVDLKALEKEVWKLLDKFKEFKEHIVTELSGVRNIDDFAPEVEVLEKIAQYEWGIHINDFISLVKPKTYIVRDYSKLNRPLDVPPHLTVAADLLAITSQAFSVKEFFTLANRLIRQIELKQENVESPELSAFSTHAINNLLDNFHSFYNQLKHRYNQRPTIEIIDEYDVQDLLHALLKLHFKDVRAEEYTPSYAGSSTRMDFLLKEEKIVIEVKKTRERLTDREVGQQLILDAAHYSSHPNCKEMICFVYDPENRIKNPRGLEKDISEWSTDSLKVTLLIRP
;
A
#
# COMPACT_ATOMS: atom_id res chain seq x y z
N MET A 1 -3.96 -18.14 -2.98
CA MET A 1 -5.07 -17.49 -3.71
C MET A 1 -4.72 -16.02 -3.87
N VAL A 2 -4.36 -15.59 -5.07
CA VAL A 2 -3.96 -14.21 -5.34
C VAL A 2 -5.23 -13.41 -5.64
N ILE A 3 -5.53 -12.35 -4.89
CA ILE A 3 -6.61 -11.42 -5.27
C ILE A 3 -6.26 -10.90 -6.67
N LYS A 4 -7.17 -11.03 -7.63
CA LYS A 4 -6.87 -10.66 -9.01
C LYS A 4 -6.51 -9.18 -9.09
N ARG A 5 -5.42 -8.84 -9.78
CA ARG A 5 -4.97 -7.45 -9.98
C ARG A 5 -6.05 -6.50 -10.49
N ASN A 6 -6.96 -7.00 -11.32
CA ASN A 6 -8.08 -6.20 -11.84
C ASN A 6 -9.07 -5.74 -10.76
N ILE A 7 -9.21 -6.49 -9.66
CA ILE A 7 -10.03 -6.12 -8.50
C ILE A 7 -9.38 -4.93 -7.78
N LEU A 8 -8.08 -5.03 -7.43
CA LEU A 8 -7.37 -3.96 -6.74
C LEU A 8 -7.30 -2.67 -7.58
N SER A 9 -7.02 -2.79 -8.88
CA SER A 9 -7.06 -1.63 -9.78
C SER A 9 -8.45 -1.00 -9.85
N GLY A 10 -9.50 -1.84 -9.91
CA GLY A 10 -10.89 -1.39 -9.92
C GLY A 10 -11.28 -0.64 -8.65
N LEU A 11 -10.92 -1.17 -7.48
CA LEU A 11 -11.13 -0.52 -6.18
C LEU A 11 -10.38 0.82 -6.10
N LYS A 12 -9.14 0.89 -6.57
CA LYS A 12 -8.37 2.14 -6.58
C LYS A 12 -9.02 3.21 -7.47
N THR A 13 -9.40 2.85 -8.69
CA THR A 13 -10.12 3.76 -9.59
C THR A 13 -11.47 4.17 -9.02
N GLY A 14 -12.22 3.24 -8.44
CA GLY A 14 -13.49 3.52 -7.77
C GLY A 14 -13.33 4.51 -6.62
N LEU A 15 -12.27 4.37 -5.81
CA LEU A 15 -11.97 5.27 -4.69
C LEU A 15 -11.63 6.69 -5.18
N GLU A 16 -10.83 6.83 -6.23
CA GLU A 16 -10.53 8.15 -6.83
C GLU A 16 -11.78 8.81 -7.45
N ASN A 17 -12.62 8.02 -8.14
CA ASN A 17 -13.88 8.53 -8.66
C ASN A 17 -14.81 9.01 -7.53
N LEU A 18 -14.93 8.22 -6.45
CA LEU A 18 -15.73 8.59 -5.28
C LEU A 18 -15.24 9.87 -4.62
N LYS A 19 -13.91 10.07 -4.58
CA LYS A 19 -13.29 11.31 -4.09
C LYS A 19 -13.71 12.51 -4.92
N SER A 20 -13.63 12.39 -6.25
CA SER A 20 -14.02 13.46 -7.17
C SER A 20 -15.52 13.75 -7.13
N GLU A 21 -16.35 12.71 -7.09
CA GLU A 21 -17.81 12.85 -7.20
C GLU A 21 -18.49 13.32 -5.92
N ALA A 22 -17.95 12.96 -4.75
CA ALA A 22 -18.60 13.19 -3.47
C ALA A 22 -17.64 13.68 -2.37
N GLY A 23 -16.43 13.12 -2.31
CA GLY A 23 -15.46 13.45 -1.27
C GLY A 23 -15.07 14.93 -1.21
N ASN A 24 -14.80 15.55 -2.37
CA ASN A 24 -14.45 16.97 -2.44
C ASN A 24 -15.58 17.86 -1.90
N ARG A 25 -16.82 17.57 -2.28
CA ARG A 25 -17.99 18.33 -1.82
C ARG A 25 -18.22 18.18 -0.32
N LEU A 26 -18.09 16.97 0.22
CA LEU A 26 -18.16 16.75 1.67
C LEU A 26 -17.05 17.51 2.43
N SER A 27 -15.84 17.58 1.86
CA SER A 27 -14.76 18.38 2.44
C SER A 27 -15.09 19.88 2.44
N GLU A 28 -15.72 20.40 1.39
CA GLU A 28 -16.18 21.80 1.35
C GLU A 28 -17.24 22.07 2.41
N ILE A 29 -18.23 21.17 2.54
CA ILE A 29 -19.29 21.29 3.55
C ILE A 29 -18.69 21.27 4.96
N HIS A 30 -17.74 20.38 5.24
CA HIS A 30 -17.03 20.35 6.52
C HIS A 30 -16.35 21.69 6.84
N LEU A 31 -15.64 22.28 5.88
CA LEU A 31 -14.98 23.58 6.06
C LEU A 31 -15.99 24.70 6.28
N LEU A 32 -17.07 24.74 5.49
CA LEU A 32 -18.14 25.71 5.61
C LEU A 32 -18.79 25.68 7.01
N LEU A 33 -19.10 24.48 7.51
CA LEU A 33 -19.75 24.33 8.82
C LEU A 33 -18.80 24.66 9.98
N ASN A 34 -17.51 24.35 9.86
CA ASN A 34 -16.52 24.79 10.83
C ASN A 34 -16.41 26.32 10.90
N ASP A 35 -16.50 27.02 9.76
CA ASP A 35 -16.41 28.49 9.70
C ASP A 35 -17.56 29.18 10.45
N ILE A 36 -18.77 28.59 10.41
CA ILE A 36 -19.94 29.12 11.12
C ILE A 36 -20.11 28.55 12.54
N SER A 37 -19.26 27.61 12.97
CA SER A 37 -19.39 26.94 14.27
C SER A 37 -19.38 27.92 15.44
N ASP A 38 -18.46 28.89 15.44
CA ASP A 38 -18.37 29.86 16.56
C ASP A 38 -19.54 30.84 16.59
N TYR A 39 -20.12 31.14 15.43
CA TYR A 39 -21.35 31.91 15.33
C TYR A 39 -22.56 31.15 15.90
N VAL A 40 -22.68 29.85 15.63
CA VAL A 40 -23.76 29.05 16.23
C VAL A 40 -23.59 28.91 17.75
N LYS A 41 -22.34 28.83 18.23
CA LYS A 41 -22.05 28.81 19.68
C LYS A 41 -22.47 30.10 20.39
N SER A 42 -22.39 31.27 19.73
CA SER A 42 -22.75 32.54 20.38
C SER A 42 -24.25 32.66 20.67
N PHE A 43 -25.10 31.78 20.15
CA PHE A 43 -26.52 31.73 20.53
C PHE A 43 -26.74 31.37 22.00
N GLU A 44 -25.77 30.68 22.64
CA GLU A 44 -25.78 30.42 24.09
C GLU A 44 -25.73 31.74 24.88
N ASP A 45 -25.02 32.76 24.39
CA ASP A 45 -24.90 34.07 25.07
C ASP A 45 -26.23 34.84 25.12
N GLU A 46 -27.13 34.53 24.18
CA GLU A 46 -28.48 35.09 24.12
C GLU A 46 -29.46 34.33 25.04
N TRP A 47 -29.10 33.12 25.50
CA TRP A 47 -29.96 32.26 26.29
C TRP A 47 -30.05 32.73 27.74
N ILE A 48 -31.28 32.94 28.22
CA ILE A 48 -31.58 33.35 29.61
C ILE A 48 -32.50 32.35 30.32
N GLY A 49 -32.80 31.23 29.65
CA GLY A 49 -33.61 30.15 30.18
C GLY A 49 -32.85 29.22 31.11
N ALA A 50 -33.55 28.19 31.61
CA ALA A 50 -32.93 27.15 32.40
C ALA A 50 -33.34 25.74 31.96
N TRP A 51 -32.41 24.80 32.10
CA TRP A 51 -32.68 23.38 31.90
C TRP A 51 -33.83 22.89 32.80
N ALA A 52 -34.71 22.05 32.25
CA ALA A 52 -35.83 21.43 32.94
C ALA A 52 -36.90 22.41 33.48
N GLN A 53 -36.88 23.66 33.02
CA GLN A 53 -37.84 24.69 33.43
C GLN A 53 -38.83 24.99 32.29
N GLN A 54 -39.81 25.86 32.55
CA GLN A 54 -40.77 26.32 31.52
C GLN A 54 -40.14 27.38 30.60
N ASP A 55 -39.07 28.03 31.04
CA ASP A 55 -38.34 29.08 30.33
C ASP A 55 -37.14 28.55 29.53
N TYR A 56 -37.02 27.23 29.34
CA TYR A 56 -35.87 26.59 28.66
C TYR A 56 -35.58 27.16 27.25
N ASN A 57 -36.56 27.81 26.62
CA ASN A 57 -36.46 28.42 25.31
C ASN A 57 -36.58 29.96 25.34
N TYR A 58 -36.20 30.58 26.46
CA TYR A 58 -36.22 32.04 26.63
C TYR A 58 -34.86 32.65 26.27
N TYR A 59 -34.90 33.71 25.47
CA TYR A 59 -33.72 34.41 24.98
C TYR A 59 -33.86 35.93 25.17
N ARG A 60 -32.73 36.63 25.26
CA ARG A 60 -32.68 38.09 25.44
C ARG A 60 -33.20 38.80 24.21
N TYR A 61 -34.06 39.81 24.41
CA TYR A 61 -34.48 40.71 23.33
C TYR A 61 -33.47 41.85 23.15
N GLU A 62 -32.90 42.00 21.95
CA GLU A 62 -31.86 43.00 21.66
C GLU A 62 -32.25 44.46 21.97
N ARG A 63 -33.55 44.79 22.01
CA ARG A 63 -34.04 46.16 22.22
C ARG A 63 -34.61 46.42 23.62
N ASP A 64 -34.70 45.41 24.49
CA ASP A 64 -35.23 45.54 25.84
C ASP A 64 -34.77 44.38 26.74
N GLU A 65 -33.86 44.66 27.68
CA GLU A 65 -33.29 43.65 28.60
C GLU A 65 -34.34 43.04 29.55
N TYR A 66 -35.50 43.66 29.70
CA TYR A 66 -36.58 43.17 30.56
C TYR A 66 -37.58 42.26 29.83
N LYS A 67 -37.42 42.07 28.52
CA LYS A 67 -38.33 41.25 27.70
C LYS A 67 -37.63 39.98 27.21
N ALA A 68 -38.19 38.83 27.57
CA ALA A 68 -37.77 37.53 27.05
C ALA A 68 -38.51 37.20 25.74
N LEU A 69 -37.77 36.70 24.75
CA LEU A 69 -38.33 36.07 23.55
C LEU A 69 -38.46 34.56 23.78
N VAL A 70 -39.61 34.01 23.43
CA VAL A 70 -39.82 32.56 23.38
C VAL A 70 -39.52 32.12 21.95
N LEU A 71 -38.41 31.41 21.76
CA LEU A 71 -37.93 31.01 20.43
C LEU A 71 -38.01 29.50 20.23
N ASP A 72 -38.06 29.08 18.98
CA ASP A 72 -37.94 27.68 18.56
C ASP A 72 -36.67 27.49 17.72
N ALA A 73 -36.39 26.26 17.29
CA ALA A 73 -35.19 25.97 16.50
C ALA A 73 -35.25 26.61 15.10
N ASN A 74 -36.46 26.83 14.55
CA ASN A 74 -36.64 27.45 13.23
C ASN A 74 -36.15 28.89 13.20
N HIS A 75 -36.31 29.62 14.32
CA HIS A 75 -35.70 30.94 14.46
C HIS A 75 -34.18 30.91 14.20
N PHE A 76 -33.47 30.00 14.85
CA PHE A 76 -32.02 29.91 14.73
C PHE A 76 -31.57 29.39 13.35
N TYR A 77 -32.28 28.42 12.76
CA TYR A 77 -31.98 28.03 11.37
C TYR A 77 -32.14 29.20 10.40
N GLN A 78 -33.21 29.99 10.54
CA GLN A 78 -33.42 31.15 9.68
C GLN A 78 -32.36 32.23 9.91
N LYS A 79 -31.95 32.48 11.16
CA LYS A 79 -30.89 33.42 11.51
C LYS A 79 -29.55 33.03 10.84
N ILE A 80 -29.19 31.74 10.84
CA ILE A 80 -27.99 31.23 10.14
C ILE A 80 -28.12 31.45 8.62
N ILE A 81 -29.29 31.20 8.03
CA ILE A 81 -29.53 31.44 6.60
C ILE A 81 -29.36 32.93 6.27
N ASP A 82 -29.96 33.81 7.06
CA ASP A 82 -29.98 35.24 6.79
C ASP A 82 -28.59 35.89 6.97
N GLU A 83 -27.85 35.49 8.01
CA GLU A 83 -26.56 36.11 8.35
C GLU A 83 -25.34 35.40 7.75
N LYS A 84 -25.41 34.08 7.53
CA LYS A 84 -24.29 33.28 7.00
C LYS A 84 -24.57 32.69 5.62
N GLY A 85 -25.81 32.72 5.13
CA GLY A 85 -26.17 32.11 3.86
C GLY A 85 -26.12 30.58 3.88
N VAL A 86 -26.17 29.95 5.06
CA VAL A 86 -26.03 28.50 5.22
C VAL A 86 -27.35 27.88 5.66
N ASP A 87 -27.90 26.98 4.84
CA ASP A 87 -29.08 26.18 5.18
C ASP A 87 -28.66 24.79 5.68
N LEU A 88 -28.68 24.61 7.00
CA LEU A 88 -28.30 23.34 7.63
C LEU A 88 -29.20 22.16 7.22
N LYS A 89 -30.51 22.38 7.02
CA LYS A 89 -31.45 21.31 6.63
C LYS A 89 -31.24 20.88 5.18
N ALA A 90 -30.86 21.83 4.31
CA ALA A 90 -30.47 21.50 2.94
C ALA A 90 -29.15 20.73 2.91
N LEU A 91 -28.15 21.17 3.69
CA LEU A 91 -26.86 20.50 3.79
C LEU A 91 -26.96 19.10 4.39
N GLU A 92 -27.79 18.89 5.40
CA GLU A 92 -28.04 17.55 5.97
C GLU A 92 -28.50 16.57 4.88
N LYS A 93 -29.48 16.97 4.06
CA LYS A 93 -29.99 16.15 2.95
C LYS A 93 -28.93 15.91 1.88
N GLU A 94 -28.08 16.91 1.61
CA GLU A 94 -26.98 16.79 0.65
C GLU A 94 -25.92 15.81 1.17
N VAL A 95 -25.46 15.97 2.41
CA VAL A 95 -24.49 15.09 3.07
C VAL A 95 -25.01 13.66 3.11
N TRP A 96 -26.28 13.43 3.46
CA TRP A 96 -26.87 12.10 3.46
C TRP A 96 -26.76 11.41 2.09
N LYS A 97 -27.12 12.11 1.00
CA LYS A 97 -27.02 11.57 -0.37
C LYS A 97 -25.58 11.29 -0.78
N LEU A 98 -24.65 12.16 -0.41
CA LEU A 98 -23.23 11.98 -0.73
C LEU A 98 -22.64 10.81 0.05
N LEU A 99 -22.99 10.67 1.32
CA LEU A 99 -22.54 9.57 2.18
C LEU A 99 -23.07 8.20 1.76
N ASP A 100 -24.26 8.12 1.16
CA ASP A 100 -24.77 6.83 0.67
C ASP A 100 -23.85 6.21 -0.37
N LYS A 101 -23.23 7.01 -1.26
CA LYS A 101 -22.21 6.51 -2.19
C LYS A 101 -21.01 5.88 -1.47
N PHE A 102 -20.61 6.46 -0.34
CA PHE A 102 -19.52 5.92 0.48
C PHE A 102 -19.89 4.63 1.19
N LYS A 103 -21.12 4.53 1.69
CA LYS A 103 -21.65 3.29 2.29
C LYS A 103 -21.70 2.17 1.26
N GLU A 104 -22.19 2.44 0.05
CA GLU A 104 -22.19 1.45 -1.05
C GLU A 104 -20.77 1.00 -1.38
N PHE A 105 -19.82 1.94 -1.47
CA PHE A 105 -18.43 1.62 -1.74
C PHE A 105 -17.76 0.83 -0.61
N LYS A 106 -18.10 1.12 0.66
CA LYS A 106 -17.66 0.34 1.83
C LYS A 106 -18.05 -1.13 1.68
N GLU A 107 -19.32 -1.41 1.37
CA GLU A 107 -19.80 -2.79 1.16
C GLU A 107 -19.09 -3.46 -0.03
N HIS A 108 -18.80 -2.70 -1.08
CA HIS A 108 -18.04 -3.20 -2.23
C HIS A 108 -16.61 -3.62 -1.84
N ILE A 109 -15.86 -2.77 -1.11
CA ILE A 109 -14.50 -3.10 -0.60
C ILE A 109 -14.56 -4.38 0.24
N VAL A 110 -15.49 -4.45 1.20
CA VAL A 110 -15.61 -5.58 2.14
C VAL A 110 -15.91 -6.88 1.39
N THR A 111 -16.75 -6.82 0.36
CA THR A 111 -17.11 -7.97 -0.47
C THR A 111 -15.92 -8.45 -1.30
N GLU A 112 -15.31 -7.55 -2.06
CA GLU A 112 -14.21 -7.88 -2.99
C GLU A 112 -12.95 -8.38 -2.26
N LEU A 113 -12.68 -7.84 -1.07
CA LEU A 113 -11.51 -8.22 -0.27
C LEU A 113 -11.82 -9.28 0.81
N SER A 114 -13.04 -9.83 0.85
CA SER A 114 -13.42 -10.86 1.81
C SER A 114 -12.52 -12.11 1.76
N GLY A 115 -11.99 -12.44 0.59
CA GLY A 115 -11.09 -13.58 0.37
C GLY A 115 -9.77 -13.48 1.14
N VAL A 116 -9.36 -12.28 1.56
CA VAL A 116 -8.14 -12.04 2.34
C VAL A 116 -8.21 -12.73 3.71
N ARG A 117 -9.42 -12.87 4.28
CA ARG A 117 -9.65 -13.51 5.58
C ARG A 117 -9.20 -14.96 5.66
N ASN A 118 -9.04 -15.62 4.51
CA ASN A 118 -8.64 -17.03 4.43
C ASN A 118 -7.13 -17.22 4.21
N ILE A 119 -6.32 -16.16 4.34
CA ILE A 119 -4.89 -16.18 4.06
C ILE A 119 -4.14 -15.63 5.28
N ASP A 120 -3.38 -16.48 5.96
CA ASP A 120 -2.69 -16.15 7.23
C ASP A 120 -1.72 -14.97 7.09
N ASP A 121 -1.05 -14.84 5.95
CA ASP A 121 -0.09 -13.76 5.65
C ASP A 121 -0.72 -12.35 5.64
N PHE A 122 -2.06 -12.24 5.67
CA PHE A 122 -2.78 -10.97 5.64
C PHE A 122 -3.45 -10.59 6.97
N ALA A 123 -3.07 -11.19 8.10
CA ALA A 123 -3.68 -10.87 9.40
C ALA A 123 -3.77 -9.34 9.71
N PRO A 124 -2.73 -8.52 9.47
CA PRO A 124 -2.82 -7.06 9.68
C PRO A 124 -3.83 -6.36 8.75
N GLU A 125 -3.96 -6.81 7.51
CA GLU A 125 -4.89 -6.26 6.53
C GLU A 125 -6.34 -6.67 6.85
N VAL A 126 -6.53 -7.88 7.40
CA VAL A 126 -7.83 -8.31 7.92
C VAL A 126 -8.30 -7.38 9.04
N GLU A 127 -7.42 -6.99 9.97
CA GLU A 127 -7.79 -6.01 11.01
C GLU A 127 -8.26 -4.67 10.43
N VAL A 128 -7.60 -4.19 9.38
CA VAL A 128 -8.00 -2.95 8.70
C VAL A 128 -9.33 -3.15 7.97
N LEU A 129 -9.55 -4.30 7.34
CA LEU A 129 -10.80 -4.63 6.67
C LEU A 129 -11.97 -4.72 7.66
N GLU A 130 -11.78 -5.28 8.85
CA GLU A 130 -12.80 -5.29 9.90
C GLU A 130 -13.14 -3.87 10.39
N LYS A 131 -12.13 -3.00 10.54
CA LYS A 131 -12.35 -1.58 10.86
C LYS A 131 -13.17 -0.87 9.78
N ILE A 132 -12.92 -1.17 8.50
CA ILE A 132 -13.71 -0.65 7.39
C ILE A 132 -15.14 -1.20 7.44
N ALA A 133 -15.32 -2.49 7.70
CA ALA A 133 -16.66 -3.10 7.76
C ALA A 133 -17.53 -2.47 8.85
N GLN A 134 -16.94 -2.22 10.02
CA GLN A 134 -17.58 -1.64 11.20
C GLN A 134 -17.54 -0.10 11.22
N TYR A 135 -17.13 0.54 10.12
CA TYR A 135 -16.95 2.00 10.09
C TYR A 135 -18.28 2.76 10.28
N GLU A 136 -18.28 3.70 11.21
CA GLU A 136 -19.42 4.57 11.53
C GLU A 136 -19.27 5.97 10.92
N TRP A 137 -20.37 6.52 10.40
CA TRP A 137 -20.36 7.77 9.64
C TRP A 137 -20.75 8.96 10.51
N GLY A 138 -19.78 9.45 11.30
CA GLY A 138 -19.97 10.60 12.18
C GLY A 138 -20.79 10.29 13.43
N ILE A 139 -21.20 11.35 14.12
CA ILE A 139 -21.90 11.30 15.41
C ILE A 139 -23.39 11.60 15.19
N HIS A 140 -24.28 10.86 15.87
CA HIS A 140 -25.71 11.16 15.84
C HIS A 140 -26.07 12.33 16.76
N ILE A 141 -27.10 13.09 16.37
CA ILE A 141 -27.59 14.25 17.14
C ILE A 141 -27.89 13.90 18.61
N ASN A 142 -28.45 12.73 18.87
CA ASN A 142 -28.82 12.28 20.22
C ASN A 142 -27.60 12.02 21.11
N ASP A 143 -26.48 11.59 20.53
CA ASP A 143 -25.25 11.36 21.26
C ASP A 143 -24.65 12.69 21.71
N PHE A 144 -24.67 13.70 20.84
CA PHE A 144 -24.25 15.04 21.20
C PHE A 144 -25.13 15.66 22.29
N ILE A 145 -26.46 15.60 22.13
CA ILE A 145 -27.40 16.11 23.13
C ILE A 145 -27.16 15.44 24.49
N SER A 146 -26.87 14.14 24.50
CA SER A 146 -26.54 13.40 25.73
C SER A 146 -25.24 13.86 26.38
N LEU A 147 -24.26 14.33 25.60
CA LEU A 147 -22.98 14.86 26.10
C LEU A 147 -23.11 16.26 26.71
N VAL A 148 -23.92 17.14 26.09
CA VAL A 148 -24.11 18.52 26.58
C VAL A 148 -25.15 18.63 27.69
N LYS A 149 -26.04 17.62 27.79
CA LYS A 149 -27.06 17.59 28.83
C LYS A 149 -26.41 17.55 30.23
N PRO A 150 -26.81 18.45 31.15
CA PRO A 150 -26.28 18.45 32.50
C PRO A 150 -26.67 17.16 33.24
N LYS A 151 -25.71 16.58 33.95
CA LYS A 151 -25.91 15.36 34.76
C LYS A 151 -26.84 15.59 35.94
N THR A 152 -26.86 16.82 36.47
CA THR A 152 -27.72 17.24 37.57
C THR A 152 -28.42 18.55 37.19
N TYR A 153 -29.72 18.62 37.47
CA TYR A 153 -30.55 19.80 37.22
C TYR A 153 -31.68 19.88 38.24
N ILE A 154 -32.14 21.10 38.49
CA ILE A 154 -33.25 21.35 39.41
C ILE A 154 -34.55 21.23 38.62
N VAL A 155 -35.46 20.38 39.09
CA VAL A 155 -36.83 20.29 38.55
C VAL A 155 -37.74 21.03 39.51
N ARG A 156 -38.37 22.13 39.05
CA ARG A 156 -39.37 22.86 39.85
C ARG A 156 -40.79 22.40 39.54
N ASP A 157 -41.01 21.94 38.31
CA ASP A 157 -42.27 21.37 37.85
C ASP A 157 -42.23 19.84 37.91
N TYR A 158 -42.77 19.27 38.98
CA TYR A 158 -42.78 17.82 39.21
C TYR A 158 -43.55 17.03 38.15
N SER A 159 -44.40 17.67 37.33
CA SER A 159 -45.07 16.98 36.20
C SER A 159 -44.09 16.55 35.10
N LYS A 160 -42.88 17.11 35.07
CA LYS A 160 -41.82 16.82 34.09
C LYS A 160 -40.84 15.72 34.51
N LEU A 161 -40.95 15.19 35.74
CA LEU A 161 -39.94 14.28 36.32
C LEU A 161 -39.76 12.94 35.56
N ASN A 162 -40.78 12.51 34.82
CA ASN A 162 -40.79 11.28 34.02
C ASN A 162 -40.86 11.53 32.50
N ARG A 163 -40.59 12.76 32.04
CA ARG A 163 -40.59 13.12 30.62
C ARG A 163 -39.16 13.35 30.12
N PRO A 164 -38.91 13.18 28.81
CA PRO A 164 -37.66 13.65 28.21
C PRO A 164 -37.44 15.12 28.56
N LEU A 165 -36.18 15.46 28.87
CA LEU A 165 -35.80 16.82 29.20
C LEU A 165 -35.97 17.71 27.97
N ASP A 166 -36.65 18.85 28.12
CA ASP A 166 -36.75 19.85 27.05
C ASP A 166 -35.34 20.37 26.72
N VAL A 167 -34.98 20.30 25.44
CA VAL A 167 -33.67 20.75 24.93
C VAL A 167 -33.80 22.21 24.46
N PRO A 168 -32.96 23.13 24.95
CA PRO A 168 -32.91 24.49 24.44
C PRO A 168 -32.75 24.52 22.91
N PRO A 169 -33.56 25.32 22.19
CA PRO A 169 -33.56 25.30 20.72
C PRO A 169 -32.20 25.53 20.05
N HIS A 170 -31.37 26.45 20.56
CA HIS A 170 -30.03 26.71 20.03
C HIS A 170 -29.10 25.50 20.16
N LEU A 171 -29.26 24.67 21.20
CA LEU A 171 -28.50 23.43 21.36
C LEU A 171 -28.93 22.35 20.38
N THR A 172 -30.20 22.30 19.98
CA THR A 172 -30.64 21.44 18.86
C THR A 172 -29.94 21.85 17.56
N VAL A 173 -29.91 23.15 17.27
CA VAL A 173 -29.24 23.67 16.06
C VAL A 173 -27.71 23.42 16.10
N ALA A 174 -27.08 23.60 17.26
CA ALA A 174 -25.67 23.28 17.45
C ALA A 174 -25.39 21.77 17.27
N ALA A 175 -26.29 20.92 17.77
CA ALA A 175 -26.19 19.47 17.61
C ALA A 175 -26.28 19.06 16.14
N ASP A 176 -27.19 19.65 15.36
CA ASP A 176 -27.29 19.41 13.92
C ASP A 176 -26.02 19.82 13.20
N LEU A 177 -25.53 21.04 13.46
CA LEU A 177 -24.29 21.52 12.84
C LEU A 177 -23.14 20.54 13.11
N LEU A 178 -22.97 20.09 14.35
CA LEU A 178 -21.90 19.16 14.71
C LEU A 178 -22.09 17.77 14.11
N ALA A 179 -23.33 17.26 14.08
CA ALA A 179 -23.65 15.99 13.45
C ALA A 179 -23.28 16.01 11.96
N ILE A 180 -23.76 17.01 11.22
CA ILE A 180 -23.47 17.19 9.78
C ILE A 180 -21.96 17.38 9.55
N THR A 181 -21.30 18.18 10.39
CA THR A 181 -19.85 18.42 10.30
C THR A 181 -19.05 17.14 10.50
N SER A 182 -19.42 16.32 11.50
CA SER A 182 -18.75 15.05 11.80
C SER A 182 -18.96 14.02 10.70
N GLN A 183 -20.18 13.95 10.16
CA GLN A 183 -20.55 13.12 9.01
C GLN A 183 -19.71 13.49 7.78
N ALA A 184 -19.64 14.77 7.45
CA ALA A 184 -18.84 15.28 6.33
C ALA A 184 -17.34 15.02 6.52
N PHE A 185 -16.83 15.06 7.77
CA PHE A 185 -15.43 14.77 8.06
C PHE A 185 -15.08 13.28 8.00
N SER A 186 -15.99 12.40 8.41
CA SER A 186 -15.75 10.94 8.53
C SER A 186 -15.22 10.30 7.23
N VAL A 187 -15.62 10.82 6.06
CA VAL A 187 -15.14 10.30 4.77
C VAL A 187 -13.62 10.38 4.61
N LYS A 188 -12.95 11.37 5.22
CA LYS A 188 -11.49 11.52 5.16
C LYS A 188 -10.77 10.35 5.83
N GLU A 189 -11.28 9.92 6.98
CA GLU A 189 -10.71 8.79 7.70
C GLU A 189 -11.00 7.48 6.95
N PHE A 190 -12.23 7.28 6.47
CA PHE A 190 -12.57 6.15 5.59
C PHE A 190 -11.62 6.06 4.39
N PHE A 191 -11.37 7.16 3.68
CA PHE A 191 -10.41 7.20 2.56
C PHE A 191 -9.01 6.75 2.97
N THR A 192 -8.56 7.16 4.15
CA THR A 192 -7.24 6.83 4.66
C THR A 192 -7.15 5.33 4.94
N LEU A 193 -8.17 4.74 5.56
CA LEU A 193 -8.25 3.30 5.81
C LEU A 193 -8.32 2.49 4.51
N ALA A 194 -9.20 2.88 3.58
CA ALA A 194 -9.37 2.20 2.29
C ALA A 194 -8.08 2.23 1.46
N ASN A 195 -7.44 3.39 1.32
CA ASN A 195 -6.17 3.52 0.60
C ASN A 195 -5.06 2.70 1.25
N ARG A 196 -4.96 2.73 2.58
CA ARG A 196 -3.98 1.94 3.32
C ARG A 196 -4.17 0.45 3.06
N LEU A 197 -5.40 -0.06 3.18
CA LEU A 197 -5.71 -1.47 2.95
C LEU A 197 -5.34 -1.90 1.52
N ILE A 198 -5.83 -1.17 0.52
CA ILE A 198 -5.56 -1.48 -0.89
C ILE A 198 -4.04 -1.48 -1.14
N ARG A 199 -3.31 -0.48 -0.64
CA ARG A 199 -1.87 -0.38 -0.87
C ARG A 199 -1.07 -1.49 -0.16
N GLN A 200 -1.46 -1.87 1.06
CA GLN A 200 -0.81 -2.95 1.79
C GLN A 200 -0.97 -4.29 1.04
N ILE A 201 -2.16 -4.56 0.52
CA ILE A 201 -2.43 -5.76 -0.28
C ILE A 201 -1.61 -5.73 -1.58
N GLU A 202 -1.60 -4.61 -2.30
CA GLU A 202 -0.79 -4.44 -3.52
C GLU A 202 0.69 -4.76 -3.26
N LEU A 203 1.30 -4.17 -2.21
CA LEU A 203 2.71 -4.38 -1.87
C LEU A 203 3.02 -5.83 -1.54
N LYS A 204 2.13 -6.52 -0.82
CA LYS A 204 2.29 -7.95 -0.54
C LYS A 204 2.19 -8.79 -1.80
N GLN A 205 1.33 -8.44 -2.74
CA GLN A 205 1.25 -9.14 -4.03
C GLN A 205 2.46 -8.90 -4.92
N GLU A 206 2.97 -7.67 -4.98
CA GLU A 206 4.22 -7.36 -5.68
C GLU A 206 5.41 -8.16 -5.12
N ASN A 207 5.41 -8.44 -3.81
CA ASN A 207 6.40 -9.28 -3.14
C ASN A 207 6.16 -10.80 -3.30
N VAL A 208 4.97 -11.24 -3.74
CA VAL A 208 4.65 -12.67 -3.98
C VAL A 208 4.82 -13.04 -5.45
N GLU A 209 4.69 -12.10 -6.39
CA GLU A 209 5.04 -12.35 -7.79
C GLU A 209 6.56 -12.45 -8.03
N SER A 210 7.39 -11.85 -7.18
CA SER A 210 8.86 -11.96 -7.27
C SER A 210 9.44 -13.34 -6.91
N PRO A 211 8.98 -14.09 -5.88
CA PRO A 211 9.53 -15.40 -5.56
C PRO A 211 9.17 -16.52 -6.54
N GLU A 212 7.99 -16.53 -7.18
CA GLU A 212 7.65 -17.60 -8.16
C GLU A 212 8.40 -17.42 -9.48
N LEU A 213 8.49 -16.19 -10.01
CA LEU A 213 9.30 -15.88 -11.20
C LEU A 213 10.79 -16.02 -10.91
N SER A 214 11.28 -15.60 -9.73
CA SER A 214 12.66 -15.84 -9.30
C SER A 214 12.94 -17.33 -9.18
N ALA A 215 12.10 -18.11 -8.48
CA ALA A 215 12.28 -19.55 -8.33
C ALA A 215 12.26 -20.28 -9.68
N PHE A 216 11.36 -19.90 -10.60
CA PHE A 216 11.33 -20.45 -11.95
C PHE A 216 12.60 -20.07 -12.75
N SER A 217 13.03 -18.82 -12.68
CA SER A 217 14.21 -18.32 -13.41
C SER A 217 15.49 -18.99 -12.88
N THR A 218 15.68 -19.01 -11.56
CA THR A 218 16.81 -19.71 -10.92
C THR A 218 16.77 -21.21 -11.22
N HIS A 219 15.59 -21.85 -11.22
CA HIS A 219 15.47 -23.25 -11.61
C HIS A 219 15.85 -23.48 -13.09
N ALA A 220 15.38 -22.63 -14.00
CA ALA A 220 15.73 -22.71 -15.42
C ALA A 220 17.23 -22.51 -15.65
N ILE A 221 17.84 -21.51 -15.00
CA ILE A 221 19.30 -21.27 -15.08
C ILE A 221 20.07 -22.47 -14.52
N ASN A 222 19.75 -22.94 -13.31
CA ASN A 222 20.42 -24.09 -12.72
C ASN A 222 20.31 -25.32 -13.63
N ASN A 223 19.14 -25.57 -14.19
CA ASN A 223 18.95 -26.68 -15.13
C ASN A 223 19.76 -26.50 -16.42
N LEU A 224 19.88 -25.29 -16.97
CA LEU A 224 20.74 -25.01 -18.12
C LEU A 224 22.21 -25.27 -17.79
N LEU A 225 22.69 -24.77 -16.65
CA LEU A 225 24.08 -24.87 -16.23
C LEU A 225 24.46 -26.31 -15.86
N ASP A 226 23.60 -27.02 -15.14
CA ASP A 226 23.76 -28.44 -14.79
C ASP A 226 23.87 -29.34 -16.02
N ASN A 227 23.18 -28.98 -17.11
CA ASN A 227 23.16 -29.76 -18.36
C ASN A 227 24.08 -29.20 -19.45
N PHE A 228 24.85 -28.13 -19.18
CA PHE A 228 25.69 -27.46 -20.18
C PHE A 228 26.70 -28.43 -20.82
N HIS A 229 27.36 -29.27 -20.01
CA HIS A 229 28.30 -30.29 -20.51
C HIS A 229 27.65 -31.28 -21.47
N SER A 230 26.43 -31.73 -21.15
CA SER A 230 25.67 -32.67 -21.97
C SER A 230 25.33 -32.05 -23.32
N PHE A 231 24.85 -30.80 -23.30
CA PHE A 231 24.63 -29.99 -24.49
C PHE A 231 25.90 -29.89 -25.35
N TYR A 232 27.05 -29.54 -24.75
CA TYR A 232 28.29 -29.40 -25.49
C TYR A 232 28.80 -30.73 -26.06
N ASN A 233 28.70 -31.84 -25.31
CA ASN A 233 29.04 -33.16 -25.84
C ASN A 233 28.17 -33.56 -27.03
N GLN A 234 26.88 -33.22 -27.02
CA GLN A 234 26.01 -33.44 -28.17
C GLN A 234 26.45 -32.63 -29.39
N LEU A 235 26.97 -31.40 -29.21
CA LEU A 235 27.54 -30.61 -30.30
C LEU A 235 28.77 -31.27 -30.93
N LYS A 236 29.59 -32.01 -30.15
CA LYS A 236 30.74 -32.77 -30.67
C LYS A 236 30.32 -33.95 -31.55
N HIS A 237 29.14 -34.52 -31.32
CA HIS A 237 28.63 -35.66 -32.07
C HIS A 237 27.98 -35.24 -33.40
N ARG A 238 28.82 -34.85 -34.35
CA ARG A 238 28.40 -34.34 -35.66
C ARG A 238 28.38 -35.45 -36.71
N TYR A 239 27.41 -35.39 -37.63
CA TYR A 239 27.38 -36.26 -38.81
C TYR A 239 28.67 -36.11 -39.62
N ASN A 240 29.26 -37.25 -40.03
CA ASN A 240 30.43 -37.31 -40.91
C ASN A 240 31.65 -36.51 -40.42
N GLN A 241 31.91 -36.52 -39.09
CA GLN A 241 33.06 -35.85 -38.46
C GLN A 241 33.20 -34.36 -38.84
N ARG A 242 32.07 -33.68 -39.06
CA ARG A 242 32.09 -32.24 -39.36
C ARG A 242 32.69 -31.46 -38.20
N PRO A 243 33.40 -30.36 -38.47
CA PRO A 243 33.85 -29.44 -37.44
C PRO A 243 32.69 -28.96 -36.54
N THR A 244 33.01 -28.70 -35.29
CA THR A 244 32.15 -28.13 -34.24
C THR A 244 32.85 -26.91 -33.63
N ILE A 245 32.12 -26.16 -32.82
CA ILE A 245 32.71 -25.12 -31.96
C ILE A 245 33.51 -25.84 -30.87
N GLU A 246 34.79 -25.52 -30.73
CA GLU A 246 35.63 -26.01 -29.64
C GLU A 246 35.65 -24.98 -28.51
N ILE A 247 35.45 -25.43 -27.27
CA ILE A 247 35.59 -24.58 -26.10
C ILE A 247 37.07 -24.57 -25.67
N ILE A 248 37.77 -23.50 -26.00
CA ILE A 248 39.17 -23.26 -25.65
C ILE A 248 39.23 -22.49 -24.32
N ASP A 249 38.49 -21.39 -24.23
CA ASP A 249 38.49 -20.49 -23.06
C ASP A 249 37.07 -20.13 -22.56
N GLU A 250 36.98 -19.14 -21.67
CA GLU A 250 35.71 -18.71 -21.05
C GLU A 250 34.78 -17.99 -22.04
N TYR A 251 35.32 -17.33 -23.07
CA TYR A 251 34.51 -16.64 -24.07
C TYR A 251 33.74 -17.64 -24.94
N ASP A 252 34.33 -18.80 -25.25
CA ASP A 252 33.61 -19.86 -25.97
C ASP A 252 32.45 -20.43 -25.13
N VAL A 253 32.62 -20.50 -23.80
CA VAL A 253 31.54 -20.89 -22.88
C VAL A 253 30.44 -19.82 -22.89
N GLN A 254 30.83 -18.54 -22.83
CA GLN A 254 29.91 -17.41 -22.87
C GLN A 254 29.07 -17.42 -24.15
N ASP A 255 29.69 -17.58 -25.33
CA ASP A 255 28.98 -17.58 -26.62
C ASP A 255 27.91 -18.67 -26.69
N LEU A 256 28.26 -19.89 -26.26
CA LEU A 256 27.32 -21.02 -26.22
C LEU A 256 26.22 -20.81 -25.18
N LEU A 257 26.57 -20.34 -23.98
CA LEU A 257 25.62 -20.09 -22.91
C LEU A 257 24.63 -18.97 -23.26
N HIS A 258 25.10 -17.91 -23.91
CA HIS A 258 24.25 -16.80 -24.34
C HIS A 258 23.15 -17.27 -25.30
N ALA A 259 23.48 -18.18 -26.23
CA ALA A 259 22.50 -18.77 -27.13
C ALA A 259 21.43 -19.58 -26.36
N LEU A 260 21.82 -20.32 -25.33
CA LEU A 260 20.90 -21.06 -24.46
C LEU A 260 20.02 -20.13 -23.63
N LEU A 261 20.59 -19.09 -23.02
CA LEU A 261 19.84 -18.13 -22.21
C LEU A 261 18.75 -17.43 -23.02
N LYS A 262 19.02 -17.09 -24.29
CA LYS A 262 18.04 -16.48 -25.20
C LYS A 262 16.82 -17.36 -25.51
N LEU A 263 16.87 -18.66 -25.22
CA LEU A 263 15.70 -19.53 -25.33
C LEU A 263 14.70 -19.29 -24.20
N HIS A 264 15.16 -18.81 -23.05
CA HIS A 264 14.38 -18.71 -21.82
C HIS A 264 14.12 -17.27 -21.37
N PHE A 265 15.00 -16.33 -21.72
CA PHE A 265 14.99 -14.96 -21.22
C PHE A 265 14.92 -13.95 -22.37
N LYS A 266 14.09 -12.91 -22.20
CA LYS A 266 13.82 -11.91 -23.26
C LYS A 266 14.86 -10.79 -23.33
N ASP A 267 15.35 -10.30 -22.19
CA ASP A 267 16.36 -9.25 -22.08
C ASP A 267 17.66 -9.79 -21.47
N VAL A 268 18.41 -10.55 -22.28
CA VAL A 268 19.78 -11.00 -21.96
C VAL A 268 20.76 -9.97 -22.50
N ARG A 269 21.44 -9.26 -21.60
CA ARG A 269 22.44 -8.25 -21.95
C ARG A 269 23.82 -8.81 -21.74
N ALA A 270 24.54 -9.02 -22.83
CA ALA A 270 25.96 -9.30 -22.75
C ALA A 270 26.71 -7.99 -22.51
N GLU A 271 27.80 -8.05 -21.72
CA GLU A 271 28.84 -7.02 -21.73
C GLU A 271 28.43 -5.64 -21.17
N GLU A 272 27.51 -5.59 -20.20
CA GLU A 272 27.05 -4.32 -19.59
C GLU A 272 28.06 -3.81 -18.55
N TYR A 273 28.39 -2.51 -18.62
CA TYR A 273 29.34 -1.87 -17.70
C TYR A 273 28.66 -1.49 -16.39
N THR A 274 29.30 -1.79 -15.25
CA THR A 274 28.85 -1.28 -13.95
C THR A 274 29.13 0.23 -13.83
N PRO A 275 28.35 0.98 -13.02
CA PRO A 275 28.78 2.29 -12.51
C PRO A 275 30.17 2.17 -11.88
N SER A 276 31.02 3.18 -12.03
CA SER A 276 32.40 3.14 -11.53
C SER A 276 32.43 2.93 -10.02
N TYR A 277 33.02 1.82 -9.57
CA TYR A 277 33.29 1.55 -8.15
C TYR A 277 34.80 1.57 -7.93
N ALA A 278 35.26 2.39 -6.98
CA ALA A 278 36.69 2.56 -6.69
C ALA A 278 37.60 2.91 -7.90
N GLY A 279 37.03 3.56 -8.94
CA GLY A 279 37.79 4.03 -10.11
C GLY A 279 37.99 3.02 -11.23
N SER A 280 37.44 1.80 -11.13
CA SER A 280 37.39 0.82 -12.22
C SER A 280 35.94 0.52 -12.61
N SER A 281 35.68 0.40 -13.92
CA SER A 281 34.44 -0.17 -14.45
C SER A 281 34.71 -1.62 -14.82
N THR A 282 34.02 -2.54 -14.16
CA THR A 282 34.11 -3.97 -14.48
C THR A 282 32.94 -4.32 -15.40
N ARG A 283 33.20 -5.20 -16.37
CA ARG A 283 32.23 -5.62 -17.37
C ARG A 283 31.56 -6.91 -16.88
N MET A 284 30.23 -6.92 -16.82
CA MET A 284 29.47 -8.13 -16.51
C MET A 284 29.39 -9.03 -17.76
N ASP A 285 29.54 -10.34 -17.58
CA ASP A 285 29.37 -11.30 -18.67
C ASP A 285 27.92 -11.30 -19.18
N PHE A 286 26.94 -11.58 -18.30
CA PHE A 286 25.51 -11.50 -18.62
C PHE A 286 24.71 -10.81 -17.52
N LEU A 287 23.85 -9.87 -17.89
CA LEU A 287 22.75 -9.37 -17.05
C LEU A 287 21.41 -9.82 -17.63
N LEU A 288 20.67 -10.61 -16.84
CA LEU A 288 19.26 -10.90 -17.03
C LEU A 288 18.46 -9.79 -16.34
N LYS A 289 18.13 -8.74 -17.10
CA LYS A 289 17.72 -7.47 -16.50
C LYS A 289 16.35 -7.52 -15.81
N GLU A 290 15.40 -8.23 -16.38
CA GLU A 290 14.05 -8.36 -15.82
C GLU A 290 14.09 -9.18 -14.51
N GLU A 291 14.97 -10.18 -14.47
CA GLU A 291 15.17 -11.11 -13.38
C GLU A 291 16.12 -10.57 -12.30
N LYS A 292 16.89 -9.51 -12.62
CA LYS A 292 17.94 -8.91 -11.77
C LYS A 292 19.03 -9.91 -11.38
N ILE A 293 19.36 -10.81 -12.30
CA ILE A 293 20.37 -11.86 -12.13
C ILE A 293 21.59 -11.53 -13.00
N VAL A 294 22.77 -11.55 -12.40
CA VAL A 294 24.04 -11.53 -13.12
C VAL A 294 24.58 -12.95 -13.21
N ILE A 295 25.02 -13.36 -14.39
CA ILE A 295 25.73 -14.63 -14.58
C ILE A 295 27.18 -14.30 -14.94
N GLU A 296 28.12 -14.75 -14.11
CA GLU A 296 29.57 -14.62 -14.32
C GLU A 296 30.12 -15.98 -14.74
N VAL A 297 30.87 -16.06 -15.83
CA VAL A 297 31.33 -17.32 -16.43
C VAL A 297 32.85 -17.42 -16.30
N LYS A 298 33.33 -18.58 -15.86
CA LYS A 298 34.76 -18.94 -15.91
C LYS A 298 34.93 -20.31 -16.53
N LYS A 299 36.05 -20.52 -17.21
CA LYS A 299 36.50 -21.85 -17.64
C LYS A 299 37.83 -22.18 -16.97
N THR A 300 37.94 -23.37 -16.39
CA THR A 300 39.20 -23.81 -15.79
C THR A 300 40.29 -24.01 -16.86
N ARG A 301 41.53 -23.74 -16.46
CA ARG A 301 42.74 -23.91 -17.26
C ARG A 301 43.92 -24.19 -16.33
N GLU A 302 45.09 -24.52 -16.89
CA GLU A 302 46.27 -24.90 -16.08
C GLU A 302 46.67 -23.88 -15.00
N ARG A 303 46.40 -22.58 -15.22
CA ARG A 303 46.69 -21.46 -14.31
C ARG A 303 45.44 -20.85 -13.67
N LEU A 304 44.34 -21.60 -13.56
CA LEU A 304 43.12 -21.15 -12.88
C LEU A 304 42.68 -22.23 -11.87
N THR A 305 43.40 -22.24 -10.75
CA THR A 305 43.21 -23.13 -9.60
C THR A 305 42.10 -22.64 -8.66
N ASP A 306 41.66 -23.47 -7.71
CA ASP A 306 40.62 -23.18 -6.71
C ASP A 306 40.77 -21.77 -6.09
N ARG A 307 42.01 -21.40 -5.73
CA ARG A 307 42.32 -20.10 -5.12
C ARG A 307 42.14 -18.94 -6.10
N GLU A 308 42.58 -19.11 -7.34
CA GLU A 308 42.51 -18.06 -8.36
C GLU A 308 41.06 -17.83 -8.80
N VAL A 309 40.25 -18.90 -8.90
CA VAL A 309 38.80 -18.80 -9.13
C VAL A 309 38.13 -18.00 -8.01
N GLY A 310 38.35 -18.38 -6.75
CA GLY A 310 37.74 -17.67 -5.62
C GLY A 310 38.16 -16.19 -5.53
N GLN A 311 39.42 -15.87 -5.81
CA GLN A 311 39.92 -14.49 -5.82
C GLN A 311 39.31 -13.62 -6.92
N GLN A 312 38.97 -14.19 -8.08
CA GLN A 312 38.29 -13.43 -9.14
C GLN A 312 36.83 -13.21 -8.75
N LEU A 313 36.13 -14.27 -8.34
CA LEU A 313 34.70 -14.19 -8.01
C LEU A 313 34.40 -13.26 -6.82
N ILE A 314 35.30 -13.15 -5.84
CA ILE A 314 35.09 -12.22 -4.71
C ILE A 314 35.17 -10.76 -5.14
N LEU A 315 36.03 -10.44 -6.11
CA LEU A 315 36.14 -9.10 -6.67
C LEU A 315 34.88 -8.78 -7.49
N ASP A 316 34.43 -9.73 -8.30
CA ASP A 316 33.22 -9.61 -9.12
C ASP A 316 31.99 -9.37 -8.22
N ALA A 317 31.81 -10.17 -7.17
CA ALA A 317 30.73 -10.01 -6.19
C ALA A 317 30.77 -8.63 -5.50
N ALA A 318 31.96 -8.15 -5.11
CA ALA A 318 32.11 -6.83 -4.50
C ALA A 318 31.72 -5.71 -5.48
N HIS A 319 32.13 -5.80 -6.75
CA HIS A 319 31.75 -4.83 -7.78
C HIS A 319 30.23 -4.83 -8.03
N TYR A 320 29.60 -6.00 -8.12
CA TYR A 320 28.18 -6.13 -8.47
C TYR A 320 27.24 -5.83 -7.32
N SER A 321 27.69 -5.91 -6.07
CA SER A 321 26.89 -5.54 -4.88
C SER A 321 26.35 -4.09 -4.93
N SER A 322 27.01 -3.22 -5.69
CA SER A 322 26.64 -1.81 -5.88
C SER A 322 25.70 -1.55 -7.06
N HIS A 323 25.41 -2.56 -7.89
CA HIS A 323 24.61 -2.40 -9.11
C HIS A 323 23.10 -2.42 -8.80
N PRO A 324 22.32 -1.39 -9.20
CA PRO A 324 20.91 -1.26 -8.79
C PRO A 324 20.00 -2.39 -9.33
N ASN A 325 20.43 -3.07 -10.39
CA ASN A 325 19.71 -4.19 -11.01
C ASN A 325 20.35 -5.55 -10.74
N CYS A 326 21.22 -5.69 -9.73
CA CYS A 326 21.78 -6.98 -9.32
C CYS A 326 21.23 -7.38 -7.95
N LYS A 327 20.45 -8.47 -7.90
CA LYS A 327 19.91 -9.06 -6.66
C LYS A 327 20.42 -10.46 -6.42
N GLU A 328 20.78 -11.17 -7.49
CA GLU A 328 21.42 -12.47 -7.45
C GLU A 328 22.60 -12.51 -8.43
N MET A 329 23.72 -13.07 -8.00
CA MET A 329 24.88 -13.37 -8.82
C MET A 329 25.07 -14.88 -8.87
N ILE A 330 25.12 -15.43 -10.09
CA ILE A 330 25.38 -16.85 -10.34
C ILE A 330 26.74 -16.95 -11.03
N CYS A 331 27.71 -17.52 -10.33
CA CYS A 331 29.03 -17.82 -10.86
C CYS A 331 28.98 -19.23 -11.49
N PHE A 332 29.15 -19.33 -12.80
CA PHE A 332 29.24 -20.60 -13.50
C PHE A 332 30.69 -20.90 -13.87
N VAL A 333 31.24 -21.97 -13.30
CA VAL A 333 32.60 -22.44 -13.60
C VAL A 333 32.52 -23.75 -14.37
N TYR A 334 32.91 -23.70 -15.64
CA TYR A 334 33.00 -24.87 -16.51
C TYR A 334 34.39 -25.53 -16.36
N ASP A 335 34.40 -26.74 -15.81
CA ASP A 335 35.59 -27.53 -15.45
C ASP A 335 35.63 -28.93 -16.09
N PRO A 336 35.69 -29.02 -17.43
CA PRO A 336 35.65 -30.30 -18.15
C PRO A 336 36.75 -31.28 -17.83
N GLU A 337 37.90 -30.79 -17.35
CA GLU A 337 39.01 -31.65 -16.95
C GLU A 337 39.07 -31.92 -15.43
N ASN A 338 38.06 -31.51 -14.65
CA ASN A 338 37.99 -31.67 -13.20
C ASN A 338 39.24 -31.17 -12.47
N ARG A 339 39.69 -29.96 -12.82
CA ARG A 339 40.87 -29.31 -12.24
C ARG A 339 40.61 -28.82 -10.82
N ILE A 340 39.37 -28.49 -10.47
CA ILE A 340 38.99 -28.07 -9.12
C ILE A 340 38.89 -29.29 -8.21
N LYS A 341 39.67 -29.29 -7.11
CA LYS A 341 39.82 -30.49 -6.26
C LYS A 341 38.61 -30.76 -5.38
N ASN A 342 37.99 -29.71 -4.84
CA ASN A 342 36.82 -29.81 -3.97
C ASN A 342 35.72 -28.83 -4.40
N PRO A 343 35.02 -29.11 -5.51
CA PRO A 343 34.04 -28.18 -6.06
C PRO A 343 32.92 -27.88 -5.07
N ARG A 344 32.36 -28.89 -4.41
CA ARG A 344 31.27 -28.71 -3.42
C ARG A 344 31.68 -27.87 -2.22
N GLY A 345 32.93 -27.99 -1.76
CA GLY A 345 33.46 -27.15 -0.69
C GLY A 345 33.51 -25.69 -1.12
N LEU A 346 34.08 -25.43 -2.30
CA LEU A 346 34.18 -24.08 -2.85
C LEU A 346 32.81 -23.45 -3.12
N GLU A 347 31.85 -24.22 -3.65
CA GLU A 347 30.46 -23.77 -3.84
C GLU A 347 29.84 -23.28 -2.52
N LYS A 348 30.04 -24.05 -1.44
CA LYS A 348 29.53 -23.70 -0.12
C LYS A 348 30.23 -22.45 0.43
N ASP A 349 31.55 -22.40 0.37
CA ASP A 349 32.35 -21.27 0.91
C ASP A 349 31.98 -19.95 0.22
N ILE A 350 31.73 -19.96 -1.10
CA ILE A 350 31.32 -18.77 -1.85
C ILE A 350 29.87 -18.37 -1.55
N SER A 351 28.98 -19.33 -1.30
CA SER A 351 27.58 -19.03 -0.95
C SER A 351 27.46 -18.22 0.35
N GLU A 352 28.43 -18.34 1.25
CA GLU A 352 28.53 -17.56 2.49
C GLU A 352 28.81 -16.06 2.26
N TRP A 353 29.18 -15.65 1.05
CA TRP A 353 29.33 -14.23 0.68
C TRP A 353 28.00 -13.53 0.38
N SER A 354 26.89 -14.25 0.41
CA SER A 354 25.56 -13.67 0.28
C SER A 354 25.30 -12.65 1.39
N THR A 355 24.70 -11.52 1.04
CA THR A 355 24.27 -10.46 1.96
C THR A 355 22.76 -10.24 1.84
N ASP A 356 22.19 -9.40 2.71
CA ASP A 356 20.76 -9.02 2.62
C ASP A 356 20.41 -8.35 1.27
N SER A 357 21.40 -7.78 0.57
CA SER A 357 21.19 -7.08 -0.70
C SER A 357 21.56 -7.87 -1.95
N LEU A 358 22.39 -8.91 -1.83
CA LEU A 358 22.89 -9.72 -2.94
C LEU A 358 23.03 -11.19 -2.54
N LYS A 359 22.32 -12.08 -3.25
CA LYS A 359 22.52 -13.53 -3.14
C LYS A 359 23.64 -13.97 -4.08
N VAL A 360 24.59 -14.76 -3.60
CA VAL A 360 25.72 -15.28 -4.40
C VAL A 360 25.64 -16.81 -4.45
N THR A 361 25.66 -17.37 -5.66
CA THR A 361 25.66 -18.82 -5.89
C THR A 361 26.80 -19.19 -6.82
N LEU A 362 27.59 -20.20 -6.48
CA LEU A 362 28.60 -20.79 -7.36
C LEU A 362 28.12 -22.17 -7.84
N LEU A 363 28.29 -22.45 -9.12
CA LEU A 363 28.03 -23.74 -9.75
C LEU A 363 29.26 -24.17 -10.54
N ILE A 364 29.88 -25.26 -10.11
CA ILE A 364 31.02 -25.87 -10.82
C ILE A 364 30.54 -27.12 -11.51
N ARG A 365 30.62 -27.17 -12.85
CA ARG A 365 30.17 -28.32 -13.64
C ARG A 365 31.27 -28.79 -14.60
N PRO A 366 31.36 -30.10 -14.90
CA PRO A 366 32.22 -30.60 -15.97
C PRO A 366 31.91 -29.92 -17.30
#